data_AF-A0A4Q2Z6W6-F1
#
_entry.id   AF-A0A4Q2Z6W6-F1
#
_cell.length_a   1.000
_cell.length_b   1.000
_cell.length_c   1.000
_cell.angle_alpha   90.00
_cell.angle_beta   90.00
_cell.angle_gamma   90.00
#
_symmetry.space_group_name_H-M   'P 1'
#
loop_
_entity.id
_entity.type
_entity.pdbx_description
1 polymer ?
#
loop_
_entity_poly.entity_id
_entity_poly.type
_entity_poly.pdbx_seq_one_letter_code
_entity_poly.pdbx_strand_id
1 'polypeptide(L)'
;MKIIDQLQQKRRRLFWHPVVKDMKRRADRAFKRLTPVHDRTHLIKPGARLLMTMGRDENTRIPYFLEYYRELGIDHFLFVDNESEHPMAEILANETDVSLWHTTEAYSETRFGVDWMNALLGAYAVGHWTMTVDLDEFFVYPFMDTRNYGELLSFLDDSSKSSMYTLLVDMYPEGAIASAQVPPGESPLAHAPFFDRTGYHALKGGHEDVYVRGGPRLRAFNPGNFAAAPALNKIPLIKWDRRFAYYLSTHVAYPAMLNHAHKKYHEPTGALLHFKFVSSFREKIDSALRLRNHYSDSGEYQKYLDHLRDSENFSLHSPLSAKYEGPESLIDAGIMTPGCWR
;
A
#
# COMPACT_ATOMS: atom_id res chain seq x y z
N MET A 1 -40.72 17.92 -5.38
CA MET A 1 -40.71 16.43 -5.49
C MET A 1 -39.55 15.89 -6.33
N LYS A 2 -39.30 16.39 -7.56
CA LYS A 2 -38.23 15.87 -8.47
C LYS A 2 -36.78 16.03 -7.95
N ILE A 3 -36.45 17.08 -7.19
CA ILE A 3 -35.10 17.31 -6.65
C ILE A 3 -34.77 16.36 -5.50
N ILE A 4 -35.75 16.08 -4.62
CA ILE A 4 -35.59 15.12 -3.53
C ILE A 4 -35.43 13.71 -4.10
N ASP A 5 -36.15 13.38 -5.17
CA ASP A 5 -36.07 12.06 -5.82
C ASP A 5 -34.73 11.86 -6.57
N GLN A 6 -34.17 12.90 -7.18
CA GLN A 6 -32.80 12.88 -7.74
C GLN A 6 -31.71 12.78 -6.67
N LEU A 7 -31.87 13.46 -5.53
CA LEU A 7 -30.97 13.35 -4.38
C LEU A 7 -31.09 11.98 -3.69
N GLN A 8 -32.29 11.40 -3.64
CA GLN A 8 -32.53 10.05 -3.14
C GLN A 8 -32.04 8.98 -4.12
N GLN A 9 -32.13 9.18 -5.45
CA GLN A 9 -31.49 8.31 -6.46
C GLN A 9 -29.97 8.42 -6.42
N LYS A 10 -29.38 9.62 -6.27
CA LYS A 10 -27.94 9.81 -6.06
C LYS A 10 -27.48 9.15 -4.77
N ARG A 11 -28.22 9.33 -3.67
CA ARG A 11 -27.96 8.64 -2.39
C ARG A 11 -28.09 7.12 -2.56
N ARG A 12 -29.15 6.59 -3.16
CA ARG A 12 -29.33 5.14 -3.41
C ARG A 12 -28.23 4.55 -4.30
N ARG A 13 -27.74 5.29 -5.30
CA ARG A 13 -26.55 4.94 -6.10
C ARG A 13 -25.26 4.93 -5.26
N LEU A 14 -25.14 5.80 -4.27
CA LEU A 14 -24.06 5.79 -3.28
C LEU A 14 -24.15 4.60 -2.30
N PHE A 15 -25.37 4.22 -1.91
CA PHE A 15 -25.59 3.17 -0.90
C PHE A 15 -25.47 1.74 -1.46
N TRP A 16 -25.52 1.54 -2.78
CA TRP A 16 -25.45 0.21 -3.42
C TRP A 16 -24.84 0.28 -4.83
N HIS A 17 -23.64 0.86 -4.96
CA HIS A 17 -22.90 0.75 -6.22
C HIS A 17 -22.68 -0.74 -6.56
N PRO A 18 -22.95 -1.21 -7.79
CA PRO A 18 -22.82 -2.63 -8.14
C PRO A 18 -21.45 -3.22 -7.79
N VAL A 19 -20.38 -2.43 -7.96
CA VAL A 19 -19.02 -2.81 -7.56
C VAL A 19 -18.91 -3.04 -6.06
N VAL A 20 -19.44 -2.13 -5.23
CA VAL A 20 -19.39 -2.29 -3.75
C VAL A 20 -20.15 -3.56 -3.35
N LYS A 21 -21.34 -3.79 -3.93
CA LYS A 21 -22.13 -4.99 -3.65
C LYS A 21 -21.39 -6.28 -4.02
N ASP A 22 -20.72 -6.30 -5.16
CA ASP A 22 -19.89 -7.43 -5.58
C ASP A 22 -18.70 -7.64 -4.63
N MET A 23 -17.95 -6.58 -4.34
CA MET A 23 -16.80 -6.64 -3.42
C MET A 23 -17.21 -7.11 -2.02
N LYS A 24 -18.36 -6.67 -1.50
CA LYS A 24 -18.88 -7.15 -0.20
C LYS A 24 -19.24 -8.64 -0.23
N ARG A 25 -19.89 -9.13 -1.29
CA ARG A 25 -20.17 -10.58 -1.43
C ARG A 25 -18.89 -11.41 -1.48
N ARG A 26 -17.86 -10.91 -2.16
CA ARG A 26 -16.55 -11.57 -2.22
C ARG A 26 -15.86 -11.54 -0.85
N ALA A 27 -15.89 -10.40 -0.17
CA ALA A 27 -15.40 -10.25 1.19
C ALA A 27 -16.09 -11.21 2.17
N ASP A 28 -17.42 -11.35 2.11
CA ASP A 28 -18.17 -12.28 2.96
C ASP A 28 -17.78 -13.75 2.72
N ARG A 29 -17.42 -14.11 1.48
CA ARG A 29 -16.90 -15.44 1.14
C ARG A 29 -15.49 -15.61 1.70
N ALA A 30 -14.61 -14.65 1.45
CA ALA A 30 -13.21 -14.68 1.87
C ALA A 30 -13.07 -14.68 3.40
N PHE A 31 -13.93 -13.95 4.12
CA PHE A 31 -13.94 -13.96 5.59
C PHE A 31 -14.11 -15.37 6.17
N LYS A 32 -14.92 -16.23 5.53
CA LYS A 32 -15.12 -17.63 5.92
C LYS A 32 -13.93 -18.54 5.62
N ARG A 33 -12.96 -18.05 4.84
CA ARG A 33 -11.73 -18.73 4.44
C ARG A 33 -10.48 -18.16 5.13
N LEU A 34 -10.67 -17.15 5.97
CA LEU A 34 -9.65 -16.63 6.88
C LEU A 34 -9.81 -17.36 8.23
N THR A 35 -8.79 -18.11 8.62
CA THR A 35 -8.74 -18.79 9.91
C THR A 35 -8.03 -17.87 10.92
N PRO A 36 -8.70 -17.41 11.99
CA PRO A 36 -8.03 -16.62 13.01
C PRO A 36 -6.97 -17.48 13.71
N VAL A 37 -5.75 -16.96 13.78
CA VAL A 37 -4.62 -17.57 14.50
C VAL A 37 -4.46 -16.86 15.86
N HIS A 38 -4.38 -15.54 15.83
CA HIS A 38 -4.40 -14.68 17.01
C HIS A 38 -5.51 -13.65 16.84
N ASP A 39 -6.65 -13.81 17.51
CA ASP A 39 -7.74 -12.82 17.43
C ASP A 39 -7.72 -11.89 18.66
N ARG A 40 -7.16 -10.70 18.46
CA ARG A 40 -7.09 -9.63 19.45
C ARG A 40 -8.01 -8.46 19.11
N THR A 41 -8.96 -8.66 18.19
CA THR A 41 -9.82 -7.57 17.69
C THR A 41 -10.74 -6.97 18.77
N HIS A 42 -11.00 -7.71 19.86
CA HIS A 42 -11.71 -7.20 21.02
C HIS A 42 -10.97 -6.05 21.76
N LEU A 43 -9.68 -5.83 21.48
CA LEU A 43 -8.90 -4.71 22.02
C LEU A 43 -9.03 -3.42 21.19
N ILE A 44 -9.61 -3.48 19.99
CA ILE A 44 -9.81 -2.32 19.13
C ILE A 44 -10.84 -1.38 19.77
N LYS A 45 -10.35 -0.26 20.29
CA LYS A 45 -11.18 0.79 20.92
C LYS A 45 -11.73 1.74 19.86
N PRO A 46 -12.94 2.33 20.05
CA PRO A 46 -13.43 3.38 19.18
C PRO A 46 -12.39 4.49 18.95
N GLY A 47 -12.17 4.87 17.69
CA GLY A 47 -11.17 5.87 17.32
C GLY A 47 -9.72 5.34 17.22
N ALA A 48 -9.47 4.06 17.47
CA ALA A 48 -8.17 3.44 17.21
C ALA A 48 -7.72 3.63 15.75
N ARG A 49 -6.43 3.80 15.54
CA ARG A 49 -5.75 3.91 14.23
C ARG A 49 -5.29 2.52 13.85
N LEU A 50 -5.82 2.01 12.74
CA LEU A 50 -5.59 0.62 12.35
C LEU A 50 -4.60 0.54 11.20
N LEU A 51 -3.90 -0.59 11.13
CA LEU A 51 -3.15 -0.98 9.95
C LEU A 51 -3.61 -2.35 9.47
N MET A 52 -3.84 -2.50 8.17
CA MET A 52 -4.11 -3.77 7.50
C MET A 52 -2.93 -4.12 6.59
N THR A 53 -2.41 -5.33 6.71
CA THR A 53 -1.36 -5.84 5.83
C THR A 53 -1.53 -7.34 5.59
N MET A 54 -0.82 -7.83 4.58
CA MET A 54 -0.73 -9.25 4.29
C MET A 54 0.62 -9.59 3.70
N GLY A 55 1.01 -10.85 3.79
CA GLY A 55 2.23 -11.31 3.16
C GLY A 55 2.34 -12.82 3.08
N ARG A 56 3.39 -13.24 2.39
CA ARG A 56 3.86 -14.61 2.32
C ARG A 56 5.38 -14.58 2.36
N ASP A 57 5.97 -15.31 3.30
CA ASP A 57 7.43 -15.41 3.45
C ASP A 57 8.11 -14.04 3.71
N GLU A 58 7.45 -13.18 4.47
CA GLU A 58 7.89 -11.80 4.76
C GLU A 58 8.45 -11.62 6.19
N ASN A 59 8.73 -12.72 6.91
CA ASN A 59 9.07 -12.70 8.33
C ASN A 59 10.24 -11.78 8.68
N THR A 60 11.21 -11.62 7.77
CA THR A 60 12.37 -10.75 7.97
C THR A 60 12.01 -9.27 8.04
N ARG A 61 10.90 -8.83 7.44
CA ARG A 61 10.45 -7.44 7.42
C ARG A 61 9.59 -7.06 8.62
N ILE A 62 8.91 -8.05 9.23
CA ILE A 62 7.92 -7.84 10.29
C ILE A 62 8.47 -7.03 11.50
N PRO A 63 9.66 -7.30 12.04
CA PRO A 63 10.13 -6.58 13.23
C PRO A 63 10.19 -5.06 13.05
N TYR A 64 10.89 -4.59 12.01
CA TYR A 64 11.01 -3.15 11.73
C TYR A 64 9.67 -2.56 11.25
N PHE A 65 8.87 -3.33 10.51
CA PHE A 65 7.54 -2.89 10.10
C PHE A 65 6.65 -2.54 11.30
N LEU A 66 6.61 -3.41 12.32
CA LEU A 66 5.84 -3.16 13.53
C LEU A 66 6.40 -1.96 14.30
N GLU A 67 7.72 -1.88 14.48
CA GLU A 67 8.38 -0.74 15.14
C GLU A 67 8.01 0.59 14.47
N TYR A 68 8.22 0.70 13.15
CA TYR A 68 7.94 1.91 12.38
C TYR A 68 6.49 2.37 12.53
N TYR A 69 5.53 1.46 12.37
CA TYR A 69 4.12 1.82 12.42
C TYR A 69 3.61 2.06 13.85
N ARG A 70 4.22 1.46 14.87
CA ARG A 70 3.97 1.80 16.27
C ARG A 70 4.48 3.21 16.60
N GLU A 71 5.68 3.55 16.16
CA GLU A 71 6.24 4.91 16.32
C GLU A 71 5.40 5.97 15.59
N LEU A 72 4.89 5.63 14.39
CA LEU A 72 3.93 6.47 13.67
C LEU A 72 2.63 6.67 14.47
N GLY A 73 2.28 5.71 15.34
CA GLY A 73 1.14 5.77 16.23
C GLY A 73 -0.05 4.93 15.77
N ILE A 74 0.18 3.80 15.09
CA ILE A 74 -0.83 2.76 14.87
C ILE A 74 -1.14 2.05 16.19
N ASP A 75 -2.43 1.84 16.47
CA ASP A 75 -2.91 1.25 17.72
C ASP A 75 -3.15 -0.27 17.59
N HIS A 76 -3.51 -0.76 16.40
CA HIS A 76 -3.80 -2.19 16.18
C HIS A 76 -3.54 -2.61 14.73
N PHE A 77 -3.00 -3.82 14.56
CA PHE A 77 -2.65 -4.40 13.27
C PHE A 77 -3.54 -5.58 12.92
N LEU A 78 -3.97 -5.64 11.66
CA LEU A 78 -4.69 -6.74 11.06
C LEU A 78 -3.76 -7.38 10.02
N PHE A 79 -3.35 -8.62 10.26
CA PHE A 79 -2.42 -9.36 9.41
C PHE A 79 -3.10 -10.55 8.73
N VAL A 80 -2.75 -10.79 7.48
CA VAL A 80 -3.05 -12.05 6.78
C VAL A 80 -1.76 -12.73 6.35
N ASP A 81 -1.52 -13.92 6.87
CA ASP A 81 -0.48 -14.84 6.39
C ASP A 81 -1.07 -15.75 5.29
N ASN A 82 -0.53 -15.64 4.07
CA ASN A 82 -0.96 -16.45 2.94
C ASN A 82 0.01 -17.60 2.65
N GLU A 83 -0.09 -18.66 3.46
CA GLU A 83 0.69 -19.89 3.30
C GLU A 83 2.20 -19.64 3.24
N SER A 84 2.73 -18.86 4.19
CA SER A 84 4.18 -18.76 4.38
C SER A 84 4.78 -20.13 4.72
N GLU A 85 5.93 -20.46 4.14
CA GLU A 85 6.75 -21.62 4.48
C GLU A 85 7.19 -21.57 5.94
N HIS A 86 7.49 -20.36 6.41
CA HIS A 86 7.68 -20.04 7.82
C HIS A 86 6.47 -19.23 8.32
N PRO A 87 5.50 -19.86 9.00
CA PRO A 87 4.29 -19.17 9.45
C PRO A 87 4.57 -17.92 10.27
N MET A 88 3.83 -16.84 10.02
CA MET A 88 3.99 -15.57 10.76
C MET A 88 3.50 -15.68 12.22
N ALA A 89 2.80 -16.77 12.56
CA ALA A 89 2.22 -16.98 13.87
C ALA A 89 3.24 -16.96 15.02
N GLU A 90 4.47 -17.45 14.76
CA GLU A 90 5.54 -17.53 15.77
C GLU A 90 6.08 -16.14 16.11
N ILE A 91 6.46 -15.36 15.10
CA ILE A 91 7.01 -14.01 15.31
C ILE A 91 5.98 -13.02 15.85
N LEU A 92 4.69 -13.23 15.55
CA LEU A 92 3.59 -12.37 16.02
C LEU A 92 2.94 -12.85 17.34
N ALA A 93 3.43 -13.94 17.93
CA ALA A 93 2.77 -14.58 19.08
C ALA A 93 2.64 -13.66 20.29
N ASN A 94 3.63 -12.81 20.55
CA ASN A 94 3.67 -11.92 21.73
C ASN A 94 3.23 -10.48 21.43
N GLU A 95 2.87 -10.18 20.18
CA GLU A 95 2.49 -8.83 19.76
C GLU A 95 1.02 -8.55 20.11
N THR A 96 0.77 -7.93 21.27
CA THR A 96 -0.57 -7.79 21.87
C THR A 96 -1.54 -6.90 21.08
N ASP A 97 -1.01 -6.07 20.21
CA ASP A 97 -1.69 -5.16 19.28
C ASP A 97 -1.86 -5.76 17.87
N VAL A 98 -1.53 -7.04 17.67
CA VAL A 98 -1.66 -7.72 16.37
C VAL A 98 -2.77 -8.77 16.41
N SER A 99 -3.70 -8.70 15.46
CA SER A 99 -4.58 -9.80 15.09
C SER A 99 -4.11 -10.44 13.79
N LEU A 100 -3.96 -11.77 13.79
CA LEU A 100 -3.45 -12.55 12.66
C LEU A 100 -4.50 -13.56 12.18
N TRP A 101 -4.70 -13.58 10.86
CA TRP A 101 -5.43 -14.63 10.16
C TRP A 101 -4.49 -15.38 9.22
N HIS A 102 -4.79 -16.66 9.02
CA HIS A 102 -4.16 -17.52 8.03
C HIS A 102 -5.15 -17.86 6.92
N THR A 103 -4.65 -18.05 5.70
CA THR A 103 -5.47 -18.56 4.60
C THR A 103 -4.67 -19.38 3.60
N THR A 104 -5.30 -20.47 3.13
CA THR A 104 -4.81 -21.34 2.07
C THR A 104 -5.34 -20.96 0.68
N GLU A 105 -6.18 -19.93 0.58
CA GLU A 105 -6.68 -19.46 -0.72
C GLU A 105 -5.54 -18.97 -1.61
N ALA A 106 -5.61 -19.27 -2.90
CA ALA A 106 -4.64 -18.77 -3.86
C ALA A 106 -4.79 -17.25 -4.02
N TYR A 107 -3.69 -16.51 -3.84
CA TYR A 107 -3.65 -15.05 -3.93
C TYR A 107 -4.29 -14.48 -5.20
N SER A 108 -4.08 -15.14 -6.35
CA SER A 108 -4.68 -14.75 -7.64
C SER A 108 -6.21 -14.86 -7.66
N GLU A 109 -6.78 -15.83 -6.95
CA GLU A 109 -8.23 -16.09 -6.93
C GLU A 109 -8.98 -15.09 -6.03
N THR A 110 -8.25 -14.47 -5.10
CA THR A 110 -8.74 -13.46 -4.15
C THR A 110 -8.52 -12.03 -4.65
N ARG A 111 -8.30 -11.88 -5.97
CA ARG A 111 -7.98 -10.62 -6.66
C ARG A 111 -6.74 -9.96 -6.04
N PHE A 112 -5.69 -10.76 -5.82
CA PHE A 112 -4.46 -10.30 -5.20
C PHE A 112 -4.75 -9.73 -3.80
N GLY A 113 -5.43 -10.54 -2.97
CA GLY A 113 -5.70 -10.20 -1.57
C GLY A 113 -6.81 -9.18 -1.31
N VAL A 114 -7.36 -8.53 -2.35
CA VAL A 114 -8.45 -7.55 -2.21
C VAL A 114 -9.66 -8.11 -1.48
N ASP A 115 -9.98 -9.37 -1.70
CA ASP A 115 -11.10 -10.01 -1.02
C ASP A 115 -10.84 -10.12 0.50
N TRP A 116 -9.61 -10.45 0.94
CA TRP A 116 -9.22 -10.52 2.36
C TRP A 116 -9.18 -9.13 3.00
N MET A 117 -8.60 -8.13 2.31
CA MET A 117 -8.60 -6.73 2.78
C MET A 117 -10.01 -6.26 3.07
N ASN A 118 -10.90 -6.39 2.09
CA ASN A 118 -12.28 -5.94 2.25
C ASN A 118 -13.05 -6.70 3.34
N ALA A 119 -12.70 -7.97 3.56
CA ALA A 119 -13.28 -8.80 4.61
C ALA A 119 -12.91 -8.26 6.00
N LEU A 120 -11.62 -8.10 6.28
CA LEU A 120 -11.14 -7.63 7.58
C LEU A 120 -11.47 -6.16 7.83
N LEU A 121 -11.28 -5.29 6.83
CA LEU A 121 -11.66 -3.88 6.92
C LEU A 121 -13.17 -3.71 7.12
N GLY A 122 -13.98 -4.51 6.40
CA GLY A 122 -15.43 -4.53 6.56
C GLY A 122 -15.89 -4.94 7.96
N ALA A 123 -15.18 -5.87 8.59
CA ALA A 123 -15.49 -6.37 9.93
C ALA A 123 -15.01 -5.44 11.05
N TYR A 124 -13.79 -4.88 10.93
CA TYR A 124 -13.09 -4.29 12.06
C TYR A 124 -12.71 -2.81 11.89
N ALA A 125 -12.72 -2.26 10.67
CA ALA A 125 -12.22 -0.90 10.43
C ALA A 125 -13.31 0.18 10.41
N VAL A 126 -14.60 -0.17 10.42
CA VAL A 126 -15.68 0.82 10.28
C VAL A 126 -15.62 1.89 11.39
N GLY A 127 -15.45 3.15 10.98
CA GLY A 127 -15.32 4.30 11.89
C GLY A 127 -13.87 4.65 12.27
N HIS A 128 -12.90 3.85 11.82
CA HIS A 128 -11.48 4.04 12.10
C HIS A 128 -10.75 4.60 10.87
N TRP A 129 -9.74 5.43 11.12
CA TRP A 129 -8.71 5.65 10.11
C TRP A 129 -7.87 4.37 10.00
N THR A 130 -7.74 3.86 8.79
CA THR A 130 -7.02 2.62 8.53
C THR A 130 -6.06 2.79 7.38
N MET A 131 -4.83 2.39 7.61
CA MET A 131 -3.79 2.31 6.61
C MET A 131 -3.69 0.88 6.07
N THR A 132 -3.63 0.71 4.75
CA THR A 132 -3.46 -0.59 4.10
C THR A 132 -2.21 -0.56 3.23
N VAL A 133 -1.20 -1.34 3.62
CA VAL A 133 0.15 -1.32 3.05
C VAL A 133 0.74 -2.73 2.99
N ASP A 134 1.62 -2.96 2.02
CA ASP A 134 2.43 -4.18 1.95
C ASP A 134 3.60 -4.11 2.95
N LEU A 135 4.20 -5.25 3.30
CA LEU A 135 5.28 -5.33 4.32
C LEU A 135 6.60 -4.65 3.90
N ASP A 136 6.72 -4.19 2.65
CA ASP A 136 7.80 -3.32 2.16
C ASP A 136 7.39 -1.87 1.85
N GLU A 137 6.18 -1.47 2.22
CA GLU A 137 5.67 -0.11 2.01
C GLU A 137 5.65 0.67 3.33
N PHE A 138 6.34 1.82 3.36
CA PHE A 138 6.44 2.70 4.54
C PHE A 138 5.84 4.07 4.25
N PHE A 139 4.77 4.43 4.97
CA PHE A 139 4.05 5.69 4.77
C PHE A 139 4.79 6.88 5.34
N VAL A 140 4.98 7.91 4.52
CA VAL A 140 5.56 9.20 4.91
C VAL A 140 4.63 10.33 4.49
N TYR A 141 4.65 11.42 5.26
CA TYR A 141 3.80 12.59 5.03
C TYR A 141 4.53 13.90 5.36
N PRO A 142 4.06 15.04 4.82
CA PRO A 142 4.68 16.33 5.05
C PRO A 142 4.75 16.68 6.54
N PHE A 143 5.90 17.21 6.97
CA PHE A 143 6.18 17.64 8.34
C PHE A 143 6.13 16.54 9.41
N MET A 144 6.25 15.25 9.05
CA MET A 144 6.18 14.15 10.03
C MET A 144 7.25 14.20 11.13
N ASP A 145 8.36 14.92 10.91
CA ASP A 145 9.41 15.15 11.91
C ASP A 145 8.99 16.11 13.03
N THR A 146 7.95 16.92 12.78
CA THR A 146 7.51 17.99 13.70
C THR A 146 6.02 17.92 14.06
N ARG A 147 5.23 17.20 13.27
CA ARG A 147 3.79 17.03 13.44
C ARG A 147 3.46 15.55 13.42
N ASN A 148 2.73 15.08 14.43
CA ASN A 148 2.44 13.66 14.57
C ASN A 148 1.27 13.21 13.70
N TYR A 149 1.17 11.89 13.50
CA TYR A 149 0.19 11.28 12.61
C TYR A 149 -1.26 11.56 13.03
N GLY A 150 -1.53 11.64 14.34
CA GLY A 150 -2.86 11.96 14.87
C GLY A 150 -3.32 13.37 14.49
N GLU A 151 -2.40 14.33 14.43
CA GLU A 151 -2.71 15.68 13.95
C GLU A 151 -3.06 15.68 12.46
N LEU A 152 -2.36 14.89 11.64
CA LEU A 152 -2.68 14.75 10.21
C LEU A 152 -4.09 14.17 10.03
N LEU A 153 -4.44 13.12 10.78
CA LEU A 153 -5.77 12.53 10.73
C LEU A 153 -6.86 13.52 11.16
N SER A 154 -6.59 14.33 12.19
CA SER A 154 -7.51 15.37 12.66
C SER A 154 -7.73 16.43 11.58
N PHE A 155 -6.67 16.87 10.89
CA PHE A 155 -6.79 17.80 9.77
C PHE A 155 -7.58 17.24 8.60
N LEU A 156 -7.39 15.95 8.27
CA LEU A 156 -8.18 15.28 7.24
C LEU A 156 -9.67 15.23 7.62
N ASP A 157 -9.97 14.96 8.90
CA ASP A 157 -11.33 14.99 9.42
C ASP A 157 -11.96 16.39 9.35
N ASP A 158 -11.25 17.42 9.78
CA ASP A 158 -11.69 18.82 9.71
C ASP A 158 -11.89 19.28 8.26
N SER A 159 -11.10 18.74 7.34
CA SER A 159 -11.21 18.97 5.89
C SER A 159 -12.29 18.12 5.21
N SER A 160 -13.07 17.35 5.97
CA SER A 160 -14.10 16.42 5.48
C SER A 160 -13.55 15.41 4.45
N LYS A 161 -12.29 14.98 4.63
CA LYS A 161 -11.63 13.99 3.79
C LYS A 161 -11.82 12.60 4.37
N SER A 162 -12.09 11.64 3.50
CA SER A 162 -12.22 10.22 3.88
C SER A 162 -11.07 9.37 3.38
N SER A 163 -10.14 9.94 2.61
CA SER A 163 -8.95 9.26 2.10
C SER A 163 -7.80 10.23 1.86
N MET A 164 -6.58 9.72 1.91
CA MET A 164 -5.37 10.43 1.52
C MET A 164 -4.71 9.75 0.33
N TYR A 165 -4.44 10.54 -0.71
CA TYR A 165 -3.73 10.07 -1.89
C TYR A 165 -2.24 9.97 -1.59
N THR A 166 -1.61 8.89 -2.06
CA THR A 166 -0.17 8.69 -1.97
C THR A 166 0.42 8.29 -3.31
N LEU A 167 1.71 8.59 -3.49
CA LEU A 167 2.50 8.01 -4.55
C LEU A 167 3.43 6.94 -3.98
N LEU A 168 3.48 5.78 -4.63
CA LEU A 168 4.48 4.77 -4.37
C LEU A 168 5.82 5.18 -4.98
N VAL A 169 6.85 5.26 -4.15
CA VAL A 169 8.21 5.67 -4.50
C VAL A 169 9.12 4.47 -4.29
N ASP A 170 9.58 3.87 -5.38
CA ASP A 170 10.51 2.75 -5.32
C ASP A 170 11.88 3.21 -4.82
N MET A 171 12.36 2.53 -3.78
CA MET A 171 13.64 2.79 -3.10
C MET A 171 14.69 1.77 -3.52
N TYR A 172 15.95 2.21 -3.66
CA TYR A 172 17.05 1.36 -4.10
C TYR A 172 18.41 1.85 -3.55
N PRO A 173 19.45 0.99 -3.49
CA PRO A 173 20.80 1.39 -3.07
C PRO A 173 21.50 2.25 -4.13
N GLU A 174 22.57 2.93 -3.72
CA GLU A 174 23.48 3.61 -4.66
C GLU A 174 24.18 2.62 -5.61
N GLY A 175 24.45 1.41 -5.11
CA GLY A 175 25.12 0.35 -5.83
C GLY A 175 24.17 -0.69 -6.45
N ALA A 176 24.66 -1.92 -6.53
CA ALA A 176 23.88 -3.05 -7.02
C ALA A 176 22.70 -3.36 -6.08
N ILE A 177 21.56 -3.78 -6.62
CA ILE A 177 20.41 -4.21 -5.80
C ILE A 177 20.82 -5.30 -4.80
N ALA A 178 21.70 -6.21 -5.22
CA ALA A 178 22.21 -7.30 -4.40
C ALA A 178 23.00 -6.83 -3.16
N SER A 179 23.54 -5.60 -3.14
CA SER A 179 24.31 -5.10 -2.00
C SER A 179 23.44 -4.58 -0.86
N ALA A 180 22.15 -4.29 -1.10
CA ALA A 180 21.23 -3.82 -0.08
C ALA A 180 20.69 -4.99 0.74
N GLN A 181 21.52 -5.54 1.63
CA GLN A 181 21.12 -6.55 2.59
C GLN A 181 20.43 -5.89 3.78
N VAL A 182 19.16 -6.22 4.03
CA VAL A 182 18.39 -5.65 5.14
C VAL A 182 18.22 -6.72 6.22
N PRO A 183 18.98 -6.66 7.32
CA PRO A 183 18.79 -7.56 8.46
C PRO A 183 17.42 -7.37 9.11
N PRO A 184 16.85 -8.42 9.74
CA PRO A 184 15.61 -8.29 10.50
C PRO A 184 15.73 -7.23 11.60
N GLY A 185 14.74 -6.34 11.69
CA GLY A 185 14.71 -5.25 12.67
C GLY A 185 15.48 -3.98 12.25
N GLU A 186 16.20 -4.01 11.13
CA GLU A 186 16.84 -2.80 10.61
C GLU A 186 15.93 -2.04 9.63
N SER A 187 16.12 -0.73 9.59
CA SER A 187 15.45 0.13 8.61
C SER A 187 15.95 -0.18 7.19
N PRO A 188 15.07 -0.54 6.23
CA PRO A 188 15.47 -0.74 4.85
C PRO A 188 15.94 0.57 4.19
N LEU A 189 15.58 1.73 4.75
CA LEU A 189 16.05 3.03 4.30
C LEU A 189 17.56 3.21 4.51
N ALA A 190 18.14 2.60 5.54
CA ALA A 190 19.59 2.64 5.78
C ALA A 190 20.39 1.94 4.65
N HIS A 191 19.75 1.00 3.95
CA HIS A 191 20.36 0.15 2.93
C HIS A 191 20.00 0.55 1.51
N ALA A 192 18.83 1.17 1.32
CA ALA A 192 18.32 1.61 0.03
C ALA A 192 17.73 3.04 0.11
N PRO A 193 18.56 4.08 0.34
CA PRO A 193 18.06 5.43 0.59
C PRO A 193 17.77 6.23 -0.69
N PHE A 194 18.01 5.69 -1.89
CA PHE A 194 17.87 6.45 -3.14
C PHE A 194 16.53 6.21 -3.82
N PHE A 195 16.03 7.24 -4.48
CA PHE A 195 14.81 7.22 -5.30
C PHE A 195 14.98 8.11 -6.53
N ASP A 196 14.11 7.94 -7.53
CA ASP A 196 14.08 8.82 -8.71
C ASP A 196 13.39 10.15 -8.38
N ARG A 197 14.05 11.29 -8.58
CA ARG A 197 13.42 12.61 -8.33
C ARG A 197 12.45 13.08 -9.41
N THR A 198 12.45 12.43 -10.58
CA THR A 198 11.64 12.82 -11.75
C THR A 198 11.27 11.58 -12.58
N GLY A 199 10.52 11.78 -13.67
CA GLY A 199 10.13 10.69 -14.58
C GLY A 199 8.80 10.04 -14.22
N TYR A 200 7.99 10.71 -13.41
CA TYR A 200 6.61 10.33 -13.10
C TYR A 200 5.64 11.06 -14.03
N HIS A 201 4.76 10.30 -14.68
CA HIS A 201 3.74 10.85 -15.57
C HIS A 201 2.36 10.49 -15.05
N ALA A 202 1.51 11.52 -14.94
CA ALA A 202 0.14 11.40 -14.47
C ALA A 202 -0.83 11.51 -15.65
N LEU A 203 -1.74 10.55 -15.77
CA LEU A 203 -2.87 10.57 -16.69
C LEU A 203 -4.18 10.53 -15.91
N LYS A 204 -5.26 11.01 -16.52
CA LYS A 204 -6.59 10.83 -15.95
C LYS A 204 -6.96 9.35 -15.96
N GLY A 205 -7.30 8.81 -14.80
CA GLY A 205 -7.74 7.42 -14.64
C GLY A 205 -9.23 7.23 -14.96
N GLY A 206 -9.66 5.97 -14.95
CA GLY A 206 -11.03 5.56 -15.27
C GLY A 206 -12.01 5.61 -14.09
N HIS A 207 -11.53 5.87 -12.87
CA HIS A 207 -12.29 5.72 -11.63
C HIS A 207 -12.32 7.01 -10.78
N GLU A 208 -12.33 8.16 -11.47
CA GLU A 208 -12.14 9.50 -10.86
C GLU A 208 -10.78 9.65 -10.16
N ASP A 209 -9.84 8.76 -10.49
CA ASP A 209 -8.47 8.71 -10.02
C ASP A 209 -7.49 9.41 -10.97
N VAL A 210 -6.26 9.57 -10.49
CA VAL A 210 -5.11 9.93 -11.33
C VAL A 210 -4.19 8.73 -11.40
N TYR A 211 -3.97 8.28 -12.62
CA TYR A 211 -3.16 7.13 -12.93
C TYR A 211 -1.72 7.57 -13.14
N VAL A 212 -0.81 7.12 -12.27
CA VAL A 212 0.60 7.53 -12.31
C VAL A 212 1.50 6.36 -12.61
N ARG A 213 2.48 6.54 -13.50
CA ARG A 213 3.54 5.57 -13.80
C ARG A 213 4.85 6.31 -13.99
N GLY A 214 5.98 5.65 -13.74
CA GLY A 214 7.27 6.31 -13.87
C GLY A 214 8.38 5.69 -13.05
N GLY A 215 9.34 6.54 -12.70
CA GLY A 215 10.47 6.20 -11.85
C GLY A 215 11.31 5.03 -12.40
N PRO A 216 11.96 4.25 -11.53
CA PRO A 216 12.86 3.18 -11.97
C PRO A 216 12.10 2.07 -12.71
N ARG A 217 10.82 1.85 -12.41
CA ARG A 217 9.98 0.85 -13.11
C ARG A 217 9.80 1.16 -14.58
N LEU A 218 9.58 2.43 -14.93
CA LEU A 218 9.48 2.84 -16.32
C LEU A 218 10.86 2.90 -16.96
N ARG A 219 11.82 3.56 -16.30
CA ARG A 219 13.17 3.79 -16.85
C ARG A 219 13.91 2.49 -17.13
N ALA A 220 14.01 1.61 -16.14
CA ALA A 220 14.89 0.45 -16.18
C ALA A 220 14.21 -0.78 -16.79
N PHE A 221 12.92 -1.00 -16.49
CA PHE A 221 12.25 -2.26 -16.84
C PHE A 221 11.21 -2.13 -17.95
N ASN A 222 10.77 -0.92 -18.30
CA ASN A 222 9.78 -0.68 -19.36
C ASN A 222 10.18 0.47 -20.30
N PRO A 223 11.44 0.54 -20.78
CA PRO A 223 11.89 1.65 -21.60
C PRO A 223 11.03 1.80 -22.86
N GLY A 224 10.48 3.00 -23.05
CA GLY A 224 9.60 3.31 -24.20
C GLY A 224 8.21 2.67 -24.15
N ASN A 225 7.88 1.86 -23.14
CA ASN A 225 6.57 1.22 -23.00
C ASN A 225 5.84 1.69 -21.74
N PHE A 226 5.34 2.93 -21.79
CA PHE A 226 4.53 3.50 -20.73
C PHE A 226 3.32 2.63 -20.37
N ALA A 227 2.71 1.97 -21.37
CA ALA A 227 1.52 1.14 -21.21
C ALA A 227 1.76 -0.09 -20.30
N ALA A 228 3.00 -0.59 -20.23
CA ALA A 228 3.37 -1.78 -19.46
C ALA A 228 3.96 -1.48 -18.08
N ALA A 229 4.31 -0.22 -17.78
CA ALA A 229 4.82 0.12 -16.44
C ALA A 229 3.72 0.00 -15.36
N PRO A 230 4.02 -0.49 -14.16
CA PRO A 230 3.04 -0.60 -13.07
C PRO A 230 2.52 0.76 -12.61
N ALA A 231 1.30 0.75 -12.07
CA ALA A 231 0.68 1.92 -11.45
C ALA A 231 1.37 2.27 -10.13
N LEU A 232 1.55 3.56 -9.87
CA LEU A 232 2.21 4.09 -8.67
C LEU A 232 1.25 4.88 -7.78
N ASN A 233 0.07 5.25 -8.27
CA ASN A 233 -0.95 5.96 -7.49
C ASN A 233 -1.61 5.03 -6.47
N LYS A 234 -1.63 5.40 -5.19
CA LYS A 234 -2.22 4.58 -4.12
C LYS A 234 -3.14 5.45 -3.24
N ILE A 235 -4.09 4.81 -2.56
CA ILE A 235 -4.95 5.41 -1.53
C ILE A 235 -4.99 4.49 -0.29
N PRO A 236 -3.83 4.32 0.37
CA PRO A 236 -3.68 3.36 1.47
C PRO A 236 -4.38 3.82 2.74
N LEU A 237 -4.57 5.13 2.93
CA LEU A 237 -5.15 5.70 4.14
C LEU A 237 -6.59 6.13 3.91
N ILE A 238 -7.53 5.43 4.54
CA ILE A 238 -8.98 5.67 4.40
C ILE A 238 -9.63 5.68 5.78
N LYS A 239 -10.52 6.65 6.03
CA LYS A 239 -11.46 6.58 7.15
C LYS A 239 -12.60 5.65 6.77
N TRP A 240 -12.52 4.42 7.25
CA TRP A 240 -13.32 3.35 6.67
C TRP A 240 -14.80 3.49 7.03
N ASP A 241 -15.65 3.31 6.02
CA ASP A 241 -17.10 3.28 6.16
C ASP A 241 -17.62 1.93 5.67
N ARG A 242 -18.70 1.43 6.26
CA ARG A 242 -19.34 0.16 5.86
C ARG A 242 -19.69 0.08 4.37
N ARG A 243 -19.88 1.23 3.71
CA ARG A 243 -20.20 1.37 2.29
C ARG A 243 -18.97 1.37 1.39
N PHE A 244 -17.76 1.35 1.96
CA PHE A 244 -16.52 1.41 1.20
C PHE A 244 -16.02 0.00 0.87
N ALA A 245 -15.28 -0.07 -0.24
CA ALA A 245 -14.54 -1.25 -0.64
C ALA A 245 -13.36 -0.88 -1.54
N TYR A 246 -12.22 -1.53 -1.37
CA TYR A 246 -11.16 -1.58 -2.36
C TYR A 246 -11.61 -2.41 -3.57
N TYR A 247 -11.16 -2.05 -4.77
CA TYR A 247 -11.55 -2.69 -6.03
C TYR A 247 -10.36 -3.19 -6.86
N LEU A 248 -9.31 -2.38 -7.00
CA LEU A 248 -8.06 -2.72 -7.69
C LEU A 248 -6.88 -2.52 -6.73
N SER A 249 -6.67 -3.49 -5.84
CA SER A 249 -5.76 -3.35 -4.69
C SER A 249 -6.04 -2.02 -3.96
N THR A 250 -5.01 -1.36 -3.45
CA THR A 250 -5.06 -0.03 -2.84
C THR A 250 -4.96 1.11 -3.87
N HIS A 251 -5.05 0.83 -5.18
CA HIS A 251 -5.03 1.88 -6.22
C HIS A 251 -6.40 2.52 -6.44
N VAL A 252 -7.48 1.76 -6.22
CA VAL A 252 -8.86 2.20 -6.49
C VAL A 252 -9.81 1.64 -5.43
N ALA A 253 -10.61 2.52 -4.85
CA ALA A 253 -11.69 2.21 -3.92
C ALA A 253 -13.02 2.78 -4.41
N TYR A 254 -14.11 2.30 -3.83
CA TYR A 254 -15.45 2.82 -4.04
C TYR A 254 -16.07 3.27 -2.73
N PRO A 255 -16.88 4.37 -2.75
CA PRO A 255 -17.30 5.16 -3.92
C PRO A 255 -16.14 5.95 -4.56
N ALA A 256 -16.27 6.25 -5.86
CA ALA A 256 -15.18 6.80 -6.69
C ALA A 256 -14.57 8.12 -6.14
N MET A 257 -15.31 8.87 -5.33
CA MET A 257 -14.81 10.06 -4.65
C MET A 257 -13.61 9.80 -3.73
N LEU A 258 -13.41 8.56 -3.26
CA LEU A 258 -12.22 8.19 -2.49
C LEU A 258 -10.92 8.26 -3.30
N ASN A 259 -11.04 8.20 -4.63
CA ASN A 259 -9.89 8.16 -5.53
C ASN A 259 -9.50 9.55 -6.04
N HIS A 260 -10.27 10.60 -5.71
CA HIS A 260 -9.98 11.95 -6.21
C HIS A 260 -8.56 12.34 -5.85
N ALA A 261 -7.75 12.63 -6.87
CA ALA A 261 -6.43 13.18 -6.63
C ALA A 261 -6.56 14.49 -5.86
N HIS A 262 -5.76 14.59 -4.81
CA HIS A 262 -5.72 15.77 -3.96
C HIS A 262 -5.25 16.96 -4.78
N LYS A 263 -5.99 18.07 -4.71
CA LYS A 263 -5.60 19.28 -5.43
C LYS A 263 -4.40 19.90 -4.70
N LYS A 264 -3.27 20.05 -5.41
CA LYS A 264 -1.96 20.47 -4.86
C LYS A 264 -2.00 21.61 -3.83
N TYR A 265 -2.92 22.56 -4.00
CA TYR A 265 -3.03 23.76 -3.16
C TYR A 265 -3.94 23.62 -1.94
N HIS A 266 -4.70 22.53 -1.81
CA HIS A 266 -5.71 22.39 -0.76
C HIS A 266 -5.40 21.27 0.22
N GLU A 267 -4.89 20.14 -0.27
CA GLU A 267 -4.84 18.90 0.51
C GLU A 267 -3.43 18.30 0.46
N PRO A 268 -2.91 17.80 1.60
CA PRO A 268 -1.63 17.13 1.63
C PRO A 268 -1.72 15.77 0.94
N THR A 269 -0.71 15.43 0.14
CA THR A 269 -0.49 14.04 -0.29
C THR A 269 0.57 13.38 0.56
N GLY A 270 0.61 12.05 0.56
CA GLY A 270 1.69 11.28 1.17
C GLY A 270 2.51 10.52 0.13
N ALA A 271 3.45 9.71 0.60
CA ALA A 271 4.13 8.73 -0.21
C ALA A 271 4.24 7.38 0.53
N LEU A 272 4.41 6.31 -0.24
CA LEU A 272 4.81 5.00 0.26
C LEU A 272 6.24 4.74 -0.23
N LEU A 273 7.21 4.77 0.67
CA LEU A 273 8.57 4.32 0.37
C LEU A 273 8.53 2.80 0.20
N HIS A 274 8.91 2.30 -0.97
CA HIS A 274 8.72 0.90 -1.35
C HIS A 274 10.05 0.18 -1.59
N PHE A 275 10.35 -0.79 -0.72
CA PHE A 275 11.64 -1.48 -0.66
C PHE A 275 11.62 -2.86 -1.32
N LYS A 276 11.23 -2.87 -2.60
CA LYS A 276 11.28 -4.07 -3.45
C LYS A 276 12.68 -4.35 -3.99
N PHE A 277 13.47 -3.31 -4.24
CA PHE A 277 14.80 -3.41 -4.84
C PHE A 277 15.91 -3.52 -3.78
N VAL A 278 15.87 -4.63 -3.03
CA VAL A 278 16.88 -5.03 -2.03
C VAL A 278 17.42 -6.44 -2.33
N SER A 279 18.37 -6.96 -1.54
CA SER A 279 19.03 -8.24 -1.82
C SER A 279 18.06 -9.42 -1.99
N SER A 280 16.95 -9.45 -1.24
CA SER A 280 15.91 -10.48 -1.33
C SER A 280 15.10 -10.45 -2.63
N PHE A 281 15.30 -9.44 -3.50
CA PHE A 281 14.52 -9.26 -4.73
C PHE A 281 14.64 -10.47 -5.66
N ARG A 282 15.84 -11.06 -5.79
CA ARG A 282 16.11 -12.24 -6.63
C ARG A 282 15.31 -13.45 -6.16
N GLU A 283 15.41 -13.76 -4.86
CA GLU A 283 14.74 -14.90 -4.24
C GLU A 283 13.22 -14.80 -4.38
N LYS A 284 12.67 -13.59 -4.24
CA LYS A 284 11.23 -13.32 -4.45
C LYS A 284 10.77 -13.53 -5.87
N ILE A 285 11.57 -13.11 -6.86
CA ILE A 285 11.28 -13.39 -8.27
C ILE A 285 11.30 -14.91 -8.51
N ASP A 286 12.33 -15.60 -8.03
CA ASP A 286 12.47 -17.05 -8.23
C ASP A 286 11.32 -17.82 -7.56
N SER A 287 10.90 -17.41 -6.35
CA SER A 287 9.72 -17.96 -5.67
C SER A 287 8.43 -17.72 -6.48
N ALA A 288 8.18 -16.47 -6.91
CA ALA A 288 7.02 -16.13 -7.74
C ALA A 288 6.98 -16.90 -9.07
N LEU A 289 8.16 -17.18 -9.65
CA LEU A 289 8.30 -17.97 -10.88
C LEU A 289 8.09 -19.48 -10.65
N ARG A 290 8.47 -20.04 -9.50
CA ARG A 290 8.16 -21.43 -9.15
C ARG A 290 6.67 -21.62 -8.93
N LEU A 291 6.03 -20.63 -8.30
CA LEU A 291 4.59 -20.58 -8.06
C LEU A 291 3.78 -20.24 -9.33
N ARG A 292 4.30 -20.47 -10.55
CA ARG A 292 3.79 -20.04 -11.87
C ARG A 292 2.40 -20.59 -12.25
N ASN A 293 1.38 -20.12 -11.52
CA ASN A 293 -0.01 -19.98 -11.95
C ASN A 293 -0.71 -18.74 -11.34
N HIS A 294 0.01 -17.81 -10.69
CA HIS A 294 -0.62 -16.88 -9.73
C HIS A 294 -0.48 -15.37 -9.95
N TYR A 295 0.03 -14.90 -11.10
CA TYR A 295 -0.08 -13.47 -11.46
C TYR A 295 -0.41 -13.31 -12.94
N SER A 296 -1.48 -12.56 -13.21
CA SER A 296 -1.69 -12.00 -14.54
C SER A 296 -0.50 -11.10 -14.86
N ASP A 297 0.23 -11.52 -15.89
CA ASP A 297 1.45 -10.94 -16.47
C ASP A 297 2.77 -11.54 -15.98
N SER A 298 3.03 -12.77 -16.44
CA SER A 298 4.38 -13.36 -16.48
C SER A 298 5.42 -12.45 -17.15
N GLY A 299 4.99 -11.40 -17.88
CA GLY A 299 5.85 -10.42 -18.51
C GLY A 299 6.62 -9.52 -17.54
N GLU A 300 6.04 -9.10 -16.40
CA GLU A 300 6.74 -8.18 -15.48
C GLU A 300 7.91 -8.88 -14.75
N TYR A 301 7.64 -10.03 -14.12
CA TYR A 301 8.67 -10.82 -13.45
C TYR A 301 9.71 -11.38 -14.43
N GLN A 302 9.31 -11.70 -15.66
CA GLN A 302 10.26 -12.10 -16.71
C GLN A 302 11.20 -10.93 -17.06
N LYS A 303 10.68 -9.71 -17.23
CA LYS A 303 11.52 -8.51 -17.46
C LYS A 303 12.50 -8.27 -16.32
N TYR A 304 12.07 -8.41 -15.07
CA TYR A 304 12.98 -8.30 -13.92
C TYR A 304 14.08 -9.35 -13.97
N LEU A 305 13.71 -10.59 -14.26
CA LEU A 305 14.66 -11.69 -14.35
C LEU A 305 15.68 -11.48 -15.46
N ASP A 306 15.26 -11.01 -16.63
CA ASP A 306 16.15 -10.76 -17.76
C ASP A 306 17.24 -9.74 -17.37
N HIS A 307 16.88 -8.65 -16.69
CA HIS A 307 17.84 -7.64 -16.22
C HIS A 307 18.75 -8.15 -15.09
N LEU A 308 18.24 -9.00 -14.21
CA LEU A 308 19.03 -9.59 -13.11
C LEU A 308 19.93 -10.75 -13.56
N ARG A 309 19.59 -11.43 -14.66
CA ARG A 309 20.42 -12.49 -15.25
C ARG A 309 21.68 -11.92 -15.89
N ASP A 310 21.58 -10.72 -16.42
CA ASP A 310 22.65 -10.10 -17.20
C ASP A 310 23.72 -9.41 -16.35
N SER A 311 23.50 -9.17 -15.04
CA SER A 311 24.58 -8.74 -14.13
C SER A 311 24.25 -8.89 -12.63
N GLU A 312 25.16 -9.46 -11.85
CA GLU A 312 25.15 -9.38 -10.37
C GLU A 312 25.32 -7.93 -9.87
N ASN A 313 25.82 -7.05 -10.75
CA ASN A 313 26.06 -5.63 -10.47
C ASN A 313 24.91 -4.72 -10.95
N PHE A 314 23.71 -5.26 -11.21
CA PHE A 314 22.59 -4.46 -11.69
C PHE A 314 22.20 -3.39 -10.67
N SER A 315 22.35 -2.12 -11.06
CA SER A 315 22.04 -0.95 -10.24
C SER A 315 20.93 -0.12 -10.89
N LEU A 316 20.02 0.40 -10.06
CA LEU A 316 19.02 1.39 -10.47
C LEU A 316 19.52 2.82 -10.30
N HIS A 317 20.66 3.02 -9.63
CA HIS A 317 21.20 4.35 -9.37
C HIS A 317 21.63 5.03 -10.68
N SER A 318 21.25 6.29 -10.84
CA SER A 318 21.52 7.07 -12.04
C SER A 318 21.61 8.57 -11.70
N PRO A 319 21.93 9.45 -12.66
CA PRO A 319 21.85 10.90 -12.44
C PRO A 319 20.46 11.42 -12.04
N LEU A 320 19.39 10.64 -12.24
CA LEU A 320 18.05 11.00 -11.78
C LEU A 320 17.80 10.65 -10.31
N SER A 321 18.71 9.91 -9.67
CA SER A 321 18.59 9.54 -8.27
C SER A 321 18.77 10.76 -7.36
N ALA A 322 18.01 10.78 -6.27
CA ALA A 322 18.24 11.61 -5.10
C ALA A 322 18.24 10.72 -3.86
N LYS A 323 19.01 11.11 -2.84
CA LYS A 323 18.96 10.47 -1.53
C LYS A 323 17.75 11.00 -0.76
N TYR A 324 16.99 10.11 -0.15
CA TYR A 324 15.92 10.46 0.77
C TYR A 324 16.52 10.75 2.14
N GLU A 325 16.34 11.98 2.61
CA GLU A 325 16.80 12.45 3.93
C GLU A 325 15.62 12.76 4.86
N GLY A 326 14.40 12.74 4.32
CA GLY A 326 13.15 12.98 5.02
C GLY A 326 12.02 13.34 4.05
N PRO A 327 10.81 13.62 4.55
CA PRO A 327 9.66 14.03 3.73
C PRO A 327 9.96 15.17 2.76
N GLU A 328 10.81 16.11 3.17
CA GLU A 328 11.17 17.28 2.34
C GLU A 328 11.87 16.89 1.04
N SER A 329 12.63 15.80 1.01
CA SER A 329 13.22 15.28 -0.24
C SER A 329 12.16 15.00 -1.32
N LEU A 330 10.96 14.55 -0.91
CA LEU A 330 9.85 14.27 -1.83
C LEU A 330 9.02 15.50 -2.17
N ILE A 331 8.97 16.49 -1.26
CA ILE A 331 8.32 17.77 -1.48
C ILE A 331 9.12 18.60 -2.49
N ASP A 332 10.44 18.67 -2.31
CA ASP A 332 11.37 19.35 -3.23
C ASP A 332 11.36 18.73 -4.62
N ALA A 333 11.23 17.39 -4.70
CA ALA A 333 11.07 16.67 -5.97
C ALA A 333 9.68 16.88 -6.62
N GLY A 334 8.72 17.48 -5.91
CA GLY A 334 7.35 17.67 -6.37
C GLY A 334 6.52 16.38 -6.44
N ILE A 335 6.99 15.30 -5.80
CA ILE A 335 6.32 14.00 -5.69
C ILE A 335 5.24 14.04 -4.61
N MET A 336 5.48 14.80 -3.55
CA MET A 336 4.58 15.00 -2.42
C MET A 336 4.24 16.49 -2.27
N THR A 337 3.07 16.82 -1.73
CA THR A 337 2.68 18.21 -1.47
C THR A 337 2.09 18.37 -0.08
N PRO A 338 2.47 19.42 0.68
CA PRO A 338 1.82 19.75 1.95
C PRO A 338 0.41 20.33 1.77
N GLY A 339 0.07 20.91 0.61
CA GLY A 339 -1.20 21.60 0.44
C GLY A 339 -1.39 22.71 1.49
N CYS A 340 -2.53 22.71 2.19
CA CYS A 340 -2.81 23.63 3.30
C CYS A 340 -2.33 23.12 4.68
N TRP A 341 -1.87 21.86 4.77
CA TRP A 341 -1.29 21.32 5.99
C TRP A 341 0.09 21.94 6.20
N ARG A 342 0.33 22.56 7.36
CA ARG A 342 1.58 23.24 7.73
C ARG A 342 1.81 23.19 9.24
#